data_AF-A0A354SIV7-F1
#
_entry.id   AF-A0A354SIV7-F1
#
_cell.length_a   1.000
_cell.length_b   1.000
_cell.length_c   1.000
_cell.angle_alpha   90.00
_cell.angle_beta   90.00
_cell.angle_gamma   90.00
#
_symmetry.space_group_name_H-M   'P 1'
#
loop_
_entity.id
_entity.type
_entity.pdbx_description
1 polymer ?
#
loop_
_entity_poly.entity_id
_entity_poly.type
_entity_poly.pdbx_seq_one_letter_code
_entity_poly.pdbx_strand_id
1 'polypeptide(L)'
;MLLKGENLVKSFGGTIAVNDVSIEVNEGEILSIIGPNGAGKSVLFSLISGSGKPTSGSIEFAGDEIAGLSANQISRKGIARTFQLTALFEKLPVVANL
;
A
#
# COMPACT_ATOMS: atom_id res chain seq x y z
N MET A 1 -14.29 -8.87 -4.59
CA MET A 1 -13.48 -7.74 -4.13
C MET A 1 -12.07 -8.24 -3.90
N LEU A 2 -11.05 -7.59 -4.47
CA LEU A 2 -9.68 -8.05 -4.43
C LEU A 2 -8.90 -7.38 -3.28
N LEU A 3 -9.07 -6.08 -3.09
CA LEU A 3 -8.48 -5.32 -1.99
C LEU A 3 -9.58 -4.53 -1.28
N LYS A 4 -9.54 -4.53 0.05
CA LYS A 4 -10.41 -3.71 0.89
C LYS A 4 -9.59 -3.05 1.98
N GLY A 5 -9.73 -1.75 2.16
CA GLY A 5 -9.24 -1.03 3.34
C GLY A 5 -10.43 -0.37 4.02
N GLU A 6 -10.64 -0.60 5.31
CA GLU A 6 -11.75 -0.02 6.05
C GLU A 6 -11.25 0.89 7.18
N ASN A 7 -11.78 2.11 7.21
CA ASN A 7 -11.58 3.08 8.29
C ASN A 7 -10.10 3.26 8.67
N LEU A 8 -9.25 3.31 7.64
CA LEU A 8 -7.80 3.36 7.83
C LEU A 8 -7.41 4.67 8.47
N VAL A 9 -6.73 4.57 9.61
CA VAL A 9 -6.08 5.71 10.26
C VAL A 9 -4.60 5.42 10.37
N LYS A 10 -3.77 6.41 10.07
CA LYS A 10 -2.34 6.39 10.38
C LYS A 10 -1.93 7.71 11.01
N SER A 11 -1.54 7.64 12.27
CA SER A 11 -0.91 8.74 13.00
C SER A 11 0.58 8.51 13.19
N PHE A 12 1.33 9.60 13.14
CA PHE A 12 2.75 9.71 13.49
C PHE A 12 2.89 10.77 14.57
N GLY A 13 2.91 10.34 15.83
CA GLY A 13 2.93 11.26 16.97
C GLY A 13 1.75 12.24 16.93
N GLY A 14 2.02 13.53 16.74
CA GLY A 14 1.00 14.58 16.67
C GLY A 14 0.36 14.81 15.30
N THR A 15 0.73 14.05 14.26
CA THR A 15 0.20 14.26 12.89
C THR A 15 -0.58 13.04 12.41
N ILE A 16 -1.84 13.24 12.01
CA ILE A 16 -2.65 12.22 11.35
C ILE A 16 -2.44 12.33 9.83
N ALA A 17 -1.75 11.33 9.25
CA ALA A 17 -1.42 11.32 7.83
C ALA A 17 -2.48 10.62 6.97
N VAL A 18 -3.23 9.68 7.55
CA VAL A 18 -4.41 9.05 6.95
C VAL A 18 -5.49 9.07 8.02
N ASN A 19 -6.67 9.59 7.69
CA ASN A 19 -7.75 9.81 8.66
C ASN A 19 -9.06 9.23 8.13
N ASP A 20 -9.46 8.08 8.64
CA ASP A 20 -10.72 7.40 8.34
C ASP A 20 -10.96 7.18 6.83
N VAL A 21 -9.96 6.59 6.17
CA VAL A 21 -10.02 6.31 4.73
C VAL A 21 -10.48 4.88 4.49
N SER A 22 -11.56 4.71 3.72
CA SER A 22 -11.98 3.42 3.20
C SER A 22 -11.79 3.37 1.69
N ILE A 23 -11.28 2.24 1.19
CA ILE A 23 -11.05 2.00 -0.25
C ILE A 23 -11.40 0.56 -0.60
N GLU A 24 -11.85 0.35 -1.82
CA GLU A 24 -12.12 -0.97 -2.38
C GLU A 24 -11.56 -1.04 -3.79
N VAL A 25 -10.98 -2.18 -4.16
CA VAL A 25 -10.53 -2.47 -5.52
C VAL A 25 -11.01 -3.87 -5.89
N ASN A 26 -11.71 -3.97 -7.01
CA ASN A 26 -12.16 -5.24 -7.56
C ASN A 26 -11.11 -5.86 -8.49
N GLU A 27 -11.28 -7.14 -8.79
CA GLU A 27 -10.41 -7.81 -9.75
C GLU A 27 -10.59 -7.18 -11.14
N GLY A 28 -9.47 -6.86 -11.80
CA GLY A 28 -9.47 -6.17 -13.10
C GLY A 28 -9.74 -4.66 -13.04
N GLU A 29 -9.94 -4.09 -11.85
CA GLU A 29 -10.17 -2.67 -11.67
C GLU A 29 -8.87 -1.87 -11.63
N ILE A 30 -8.90 -0.67 -12.21
CA ILE A 30 -7.84 0.33 -12.08
C ILE A 30 -8.38 1.49 -11.24
N LEU A 31 -7.91 1.59 -10.00
CA LEU A 31 -8.23 2.68 -9.09
C LEU A 31 -7.07 3.70 -9.05
N SER A 32 -7.40 4.99 -9.12
CA SER A 32 -6.43 6.08 -8.96
C SER A 32 -6.73 6.90 -7.70
N ILE A 33 -5.69 7.27 -6.97
CA ILE A 33 -5.77 8.13 -5.78
C ILE A 33 -5.04 9.44 -6.09
N ILE A 34 -5.79 10.54 -6.16
CA ILE A 34 -5.28 11.86 -6.54
C ILE A 34 -5.46 12.83 -5.37
N GLY A 35 -4.50 13.74 -5.20
CA GLY A 35 -4.53 14.76 -4.16
C GLY A 35 -3.21 15.52 -4.08
N PRO A 36 -3.13 16.63 -3.32
CA PRO A 36 -1.92 17.42 -3.21
C PRO A 36 -0.78 16.68 -2.49
N ASN A 37 0.43 17.22 -2.56
CA ASN A 37 1.55 16.73 -1.76
C ASN A 37 1.23 16.83 -0.27
N GLY A 38 1.61 15.81 0.50
CA GLY A 38 1.28 15.74 1.93
C GLY A 38 -0.12 15.20 2.25
N ALA A 39 -0.99 14.97 1.26
CA ALA A 39 -2.35 14.44 1.49
C ALA A 39 -2.43 12.97 1.95
N GLY A 40 -1.32 12.35 2.35
CA GLY A 40 -1.34 10.97 2.87
C GLY A 40 -1.28 9.85 1.83
N LYS A 41 -1.31 10.13 0.52
CA LYS A 41 -1.29 9.12 -0.55
C LYS A 41 -0.19 8.07 -0.37
N SER A 42 1.06 8.51 -0.28
CA SER A 42 2.22 7.61 -0.11
C SER A 42 2.20 6.85 1.22
N VAL A 43 1.53 7.40 2.25
CA VAL A 43 1.32 6.72 3.54
C VAL A 43 0.30 5.61 3.34
N LEU A 44 -0.85 5.88 2.73
CA LEU A 44 -1.86 4.87 2.41
C LEU A 44 -1.28 3.70 1.60
N PHE A 45 -0.51 3.97 0.55
CA PHE A 45 0.21 2.91 -0.20
C PHE A 45 1.17 2.11 0.68
N SER A 46 1.80 2.74 1.68
CA SER A 46 2.70 2.06 2.63
C SER A 46 1.97 1.15 3.61
N LEU A 47 0.74 1.50 3.98
CA LEU A 47 -0.11 0.62 4.80
C LEU A 47 -0.47 -0.64 4.03
N ILE A 48 -0.90 -0.48 2.76
CA ILE A 48 -1.28 -1.59 1.89
C ILE A 48 -0.09 -2.49 1.55
N SER A 49 1.08 -1.90 1.29
CA SER A 49 2.28 -2.66 0.90
C SER A 49 3.12 -3.17 2.08
N GLY A 50 2.67 -3.00 3.33
CA GLY A 50 3.35 -3.54 4.52
C GLY A 50 4.65 -2.85 4.92
N SER A 51 4.94 -1.65 4.40
CA SER A 51 6.04 -0.81 4.89
C SER A 51 5.60 0.10 6.05
N GLY A 52 4.31 0.13 6.36
CA GLY A 52 3.75 0.70 7.57
C GLY A 52 2.58 -0.14 8.07
N LYS A 53 2.26 0.00 9.36
CA LYS A 53 1.05 -0.56 9.96
C LYS A 53 0.04 0.56 10.23
N PRO A 54 -1.25 0.41 9.90
CA PRO A 54 -2.27 1.37 10.30
C PRO A 54 -2.30 1.50 11.84
N THR A 55 -2.65 2.68 12.32
CA THR A 55 -2.96 2.91 13.75
C THR A 55 -4.28 2.24 14.12
N SER A 56 -5.27 2.29 13.22
CA SER A 56 -6.53 1.55 13.31
C SER A 56 -7.11 1.28 11.92
N GLY A 57 -8.13 0.43 11.85
CA GLY A 57 -8.70 -0.08 10.60
C GLY A 57 -8.11 -1.43 10.18
N SER A 58 -8.67 -2.00 9.12
CA SER A 58 -8.32 -3.32 8.57
C SER A 58 -7.94 -3.20 7.09
N ILE A 59 -7.10 -4.12 6.62
CA ILE A 59 -6.77 -4.23 5.20
C ILE A 59 -6.87 -5.69 4.80
N GLU A 60 -7.80 -6.00 3.91
CA GLU A 60 -7.95 -7.35 3.37
C GLU A 60 -7.48 -7.41 1.91
N PHE A 61 -6.79 -8.50 1.56
CA PHE A 61 -6.44 -8.81 0.19
C PHE A 61 -6.84 -10.25 -0.13
N ALA A 62 -7.65 -10.43 -1.18
CA ALA A 62 -8.22 -11.71 -1.58
C ALA A 62 -8.91 -12.48 -0.43
N GLY A 63 -9.54 -11.74 0.49
CA GLY A 63 -10.23 -12.29 1.67
C GLY A 63 -9.35 -12.55 2.89
N ASP A 64 -8.04 -12.30 2.82
CA ASP A 64 -7.13 -12.42 3.97
C ASP A 64 -6.80 -11.05 4.58
N GLU A 65 -6.86 -10.92 5.90
CA GLU A 65 -6.33 -9.75 6.61
C GLU A 65 -4.80 -9.67 6.46
N ILE A 66 -4.32 -8.49 6.06
CA ILE A 66 -2.90 -8.22 5.80
C ILE A 66 -2.35 -7.04 6.60
N ALA A 67 -3.16 -6.32 7.38
CA ALA A 67 -2.69 -5.16 8.13
C ALA A 67 -1.57 -5.53 9.13
N GLY A 68 -0.41 -4.89 8.95
CA GLY A 68 0.75 -5.09 9.82
C GLY A 68 1.62 -6.30 9.47
N LEU A 69 1.27 -7.08 8.44
CA LEU A 69 2.23 -8.02 7.83
C LEU A 69 3.41 -7.25 7.23
N SER A 70 4.57 -7.90 7.20
CA SER A 70 5.75 -7.33 6.54
C SER A 70 5.57 -7.27 5.02
N ALA A 71 6.24 -6.32 4.37
CA ALA A 71 6.22 -6.18 2.92
C ALA A 71 6.56 -7.49 2.16
N ASN A 72 7.47 -8.30 2.68
CA ASN A 72 7.82 -9.60 2.07
C ASN A 72 6.67 -10.63 2.16
N GLN A 73 5.91 -10.63 3.25
CA GLN A 73 4.74 -11.50 3.39
C GLN A 73 3.60 -11.05 2.46
N ILE A 74 3.37 -9.73 2.37
CA ILE A 74 2.37 -9.16 1.48
C ILE A 74 2.72 -9.38 0.01
N SER A 75 3.99 -9.22 -0.36
CA SER A 75 4.47 -9.51 -1.71
C SER A 75 4.23 -10.96 -2.14
N ARG A 76 4.47 -11.92 -1.23
CA ARG A 76 4.18 -13.34 -1.48
C ARG A 76 2.70 -13.65 -1.65
N LYS A 77 1.81 -12.80 -1.13
CA LYS A 77 0.36 -12.92 -1.34
C LYS A 77 -0.10 -12.37 -2.70
N GLY A 78 0.73 -11.60 -3.41
CA GLY A 78 0.44 -11.10 -4.76
C GLY A 78 0.36 -9.57 -4.89
N ILE A 79 0.67 -8.81 -3.84
CA ILE A 79 0.74 -7.34 -3.93
C ILE A 79 2.19 -6.91 -4.19
N ALA A 80 2.44 -6.33 -5.35
CA ALA A 80 3.70 -5.65 -5.66
C ALA A 80 3.53 -4.13 -5.58
N ARG A 81 4.60 -3.42 -5.22
CA ARG A 81 4.64 -1.95 -5.19
C ARG A 81 5.83 -1.44 -5.97
N THR A 82 5.56 -0.46 -6.83
CA THR A 82 6.59 0.42 -7.39
C THR A 82 6.64 1.72 -6.58
N PHE A 83 7.81 2.37 -6.57
CA PHE A 83 8.02 3.63 -5.89
C PHE A 83 8.18 4.76 -6.91
N GLN A 84 8.01 6.00 -6.45
CA GLN A 84 8.13 7.19 -7.29
C GLN A 84 9.54 7.32 -7.90
N LEU A 85 10.57 6.86 -7.18
CA LEU A 85 11.90 6.67 -7.73
C LEU A 85 12.05 5.22 -8.19
N THR A 86 12.51 5.06 -9.43
CA THR A 86 12.75 3.75 -10.02
C THR A 86 13.87 3.02 -9.26
N ALA A 87 13.60 1.80 -8.81
CA ALA A 87 14.57 0.98 -8.07
C ALA A 87 15.18 -0.08 -9.00
N LEU A 88 15.97 0.37 -10.00
CA LEU A 88 16.65 -0.52 -10.95
C LEU A 88 17.99 -1.01 -10.38
N PHE A 89 18.35 -2.25 -10.71
CA PHE A 89 19.71 -2.75 -10.54
C PHE A 89 20.56 -2.30 -11.73
N GLU A 90 21.10 -1.07 -11.65
CA GLU A 90 21.80 -0.40 -12.76
C GLU A 90 23.00 -1.17 -13.31
N LYS A 91 23.63 -2.02 -12.49
CA LYS A 91 24.80 -2.82 -12.89
C LYS A 91 24.42 -4.14 -13.57
N LEU A 92 23.14 -4.44 -13.71
CA LEU A 92 22.65 -5.66 -14.33
C LEU A 92 22.12 -5.37 -15.74
N PRO A 93 22.27 -6.30 -16.69
CA PRO A 93 21.58 -6.19 -17.97
C PRO A 93 20.06 -6.18 -17.75
N VAL A 94 19.32 -5.61 -18.71
CA VAL A 94 17.84 -5.48 -18.64
C VAL A 94 17.16 -6.81 -18.29
N VAL A 95 17.57 -7.89 -18.93
CA VAL A 95 16.99 -9.24 -18.71
C VAL A 95 17.14 -9.74 -17.27
N ALA A 96 18.15 -9.28 -16.53
CA ALA A 96 18.38 -9.66 -15.14
C ALA A 96 17.63 -8.76 -14.13
N ASN A 97 16.93 -7.72 -14.60
CA ASN A 97 16.03 -6.90 -13.79
C ASN A 97 14.56 -7.37 -13.88
N LEU A 98 14.24 -8.25 -14.84
CA LEU A 98 12.90 -8.84 -15.04
C LEU A 98 12.70 -10.05 -14.14
#